data_AF-A0A2X1J227-F1
#
_entry.id   AF-A0A2X1J227-F1
#
_cell.length_a   1.000
_cell.length_b   1.000
_cell.length_c   1.000
_cell.angle_alpha   90.00
_cell.angle_beta   90.00
_cell.angle_gamma   90.00
#
_symmetry.space_group_name_H-M   'P 1'
#
loop_
_entity.id
_entity.type
_entity.pdbx_description
1 polymer ?
#
loop_
_entity_poly.entity_id
_entity_poly.type
_entity_poly.pdbx_seq_one_letter_code
_entity_poly.pdbx_strand_id
1 'polypeptide(L)'
;MYDDLHAGRNLGQLHVVINPNFFSSSELFRQHLSQTMRELNAITPAPGFNQVYYPGQDQDIKQRKAAVEGIEIVDDIYQYLISDALYNTSYETKNPFAQ
;
A
#
# COMPACT_ATOMS: atom_id res chain seq x y z
N MET A 1 -15.12 12.09 -6.72
CA MET A 1 -15.22 11.26 -5.47
C MET A 1 -16.21 11.86 -4.49
N TYR A 2 -16.34 13.20 -4.43
CA TYR A 2 -17.36 13.90 -3.64
C TYR A 2 -18.44 14.56 -4.52
N ASP A 3 -18.58 14.12 -5.77
CA ASP A 3 -19.48 14.75 -6.75
C ASP A 3 -20.95 14.53 -6.38
N ASP A 4 -21.30 13.32 -5.98
CA ASP A 4 -22.59 12.99 -5.40
C ASP A 4 -22.43 11.85 -4.41
N LEU A 5 -22.63 12.14 -3.12
CA LEU A 5 -22.58 11.14 -2.04
C LEU A 5 -23.82 10.23 -2.02
N HIS A 6 -24.86 10.59 -2.78
CA HIS A 6 -26.08 9.80 -2.95
C HIS A 6 -26.03 8.90 -4.20
N ALA A 7 -25.03 9.04 -5.06
CA ALA A 7 -24.88 8.24 -6.28
C ALA A 7 -23.76 7.20 -6.19
N GLY A 8 -23.96 6.07 -6.88
CA GLY A 8 -22.94 5.03 -7.03
C GLY A 8 -21.72 5.53 -7.81
N ARG A 9 -20.53 5.03 -7.44
CA ARG A 9 -19.24 5.50 -7.97
C ARG A 9 -18.90 5.03 -9.39
N ASN A 10 -19.59 4.02 -9.90
CA ASN A 10 -19.40 3.45 -11.26
C ASN A 10 -17.92 3.18 -11.62
N LEU A 11 -17.11 2.71 -10.66
CA LEU A 11 -15.70 2.39 -10.89
C LEU A 11 -15.55 1.04 -11.58
N GLY A 12 -14.61 0.96 -12.52
CA GLY A 12 -14.20 -0.30 -13.16
C GLY A 12 -12.85 -0.76 -12.61
N GLN A 13 -12.71 -2.08 -12.40
CA GLN A 13 -11.45 -2.72 -12.06
C GLN A 13 -11.28 -3.97 -12.92
N LEU A 14 -10.05 -4.24 -13.38
CA LEU A 14 -9.71 -5.43 -14.14
C LEU A 14 -8.63 -6.22 -13.40
N HIS A 15 -8.88 -7.51 -13.20
CA HIS A 15 -7.90 -8.44 -12.65
C HIS A 15 -7.39 -9.37 -13.74
N VAL A 16 -6.07 -9.53 -13.80
CA VAL A 16 -5.40 -10.49 -14.68
C VAL A 16 -4.54 -11.39 -13.80
N VAL A 17 -4.80 -12.69 -13.84
CA VAL A 17 -4.09 -13.70 -13.05
C VAL A 17 -3.43 -14.67 -14.00
N ILE A 18 -2.11 -14.85 -13.86
CA ILE A 18 -1.30 -15.73 -14.70
C ILE A 18 -0.73 -16.82 -13.82
N ASN A 19 -1.02 -18.09 -14.14
CA ASN A 19 -0.46 -19.24 -13.42
C ASN A 19 0.89 -19.64 -14.02
N PRO A 20 2.02 -19.54 -13.27
CA PRO A 20 3.35 -19.84 -13.81
C PRO A 20 3.52 -21.28 -14.31
N ASN A 21 2.77 -22.24 -13.76
CA ASN A 21 2.86 -23.66 -14.16
C ASN A 21 2.48 -23.91 -15.62
N PHE A 22 1.78 -22.97 -16.27
CA PHE A 22 1.43 -23.05 -17.69
C PHE A 22 2.60 -22.63 -18.61
N PHE A 23 3.68 -22.09 -18.05
CA PHE A 23 4.84 -21.59 -18.81
C PHE A 23 6.13 -22.30 -18.42
N SER A 24 6.34 -22.58 -17.13
CA SER A 24 7.55 -23.20 -16.62
C SER A 24 7.35 -23.83 -15.23
N SER A 25 8.44 -24.33 -14.62
CA SER A 25 8.42 -24.75 -13.21
C SER A 25 8.10 -23.56 -12.30
N SER A 26 7.01 -23.67 -11.53
CA SER A 26 6.64 -22.66 -10.53
C SER A 26 7.64 -22.57 -9.39
N GLU A 27 8.31 -23.67 -9.05
CA GLU A 27 9.37 -23.68 -8.03
C GLU A 27 10.55 -22.83 -8.48
N LEU A 28 11.08 -23.06 -9.68
CA LEU A 28 12.17 -22.27 -10.23
C LEU A 28 11.77 -20.79 -10.40
N PHE A 29 10.54 -20.52 -10.82
CA PHE A 29 10.03 -19.15 -10.90
C PHE A 29 10.09 -18.42 -9.54
N ARG A 30 9.64 -19.07 -8.46
CA ARG A 30 9.69 -18.50 -7.09
C ARG A 30 11.12 -18.33 -6.58
N GLN A 31 12.01 -19.25 -6.91
CA GLN A 31 13.44 -19.13 -6.59
C GLN A 31 14.07 -17.93 -7.30
N HIS A 32 13.77 -17.74 -8.58
CA HIS A 32 14.26 -16.59 -9.36
C HIS A 32 13.69 -15.25 -8.86
N LEU A 33 12.42 -15.19 -8.41
CA LEU A 33 11.92 -13.98 -7.74
C LEU A 33 12.68 -13.70 -6.45
N SER A 34 12.92 -14.73 -5.63
CA SER A 34 13.68 -14.59 -4.39
C SER A 34 15.13 -14.19 -4.64
N GLN A 35 15.71 -14.61 -5.75
CA GLN A 35 17.03 -14.15 -6.19
C GLN A 35 16.99 -12.69 -6.65
N THR A 36 16.01 -12.30 -7.47
CA THR A 36 15.85 -10.92 -7.95
C THR A 36 15.75 -9.93 -6.77
N MET A 37 14.97 -10.25 -5.74
CA MET A 37 14.87 -9.42 -4.53
C MET A 37 16.22 -9.26 -3.81
N ARG A 38 17.01 -10.34 -3.72
CA ARG A 38 18.35 -10.31 -3.10
C ARG A 38 19.34 -9.50 -3.94
N GLU A 39 19.34 -9.69 -5.24
CA GLU A 39 20.25 -9.01 -6.17
C GLU A 39 20.00 -7.51 -6.18
N LEU A 40 18.73 -7.07 -6.26
CA LEU A 40 18.38 -5.65 -6.23
C LEU A 40 18.82 -4.98 -4.93
N ASN A 41 18.65 -5.66 -3.79
CA ASN A 41 19.07 -5.14 -2.49
C ASN A 41 20.59 -5.09 -2.29
N ALA A 42 21.33 -5.88 -3.06
CA ALA A 42 22.79 -5.89 -3.04
C ALA A 42 23.41 -4.82 -3.96
N ILE A 43 22.60 -4.09 -4.73
CA ILE A 43 23.10 -3.01 -5.61
C ILE A 43 23.72 -1.92 -4.76
N THR A 44 24.88 -1.41 -5.20
CA THR A 44 25.55 -0.28 -4.55
C THR A 44 24.66 0.96 -4.62
N PRO A 45 24.26 1.56 -3.48
CA PRO A 45 23.41 2.74 -3.48
C PRO A 45 24.13 3.95 -4.09
N ALA A 46 23.37 4.81 -4.76
CA ALA A 46 23.89 6.09 -5.22
C ALA A 46 24.20 7.02 -4.03
N PRO A 47 25.12 8.00 -4.17
CA PRO A 47 25.39 8.96 -3.11
C PRO A 47 24.12 9.67 -2.62
N GLY A 48 23.95 9.75 -1.29
CA GLY A 48 22.74 10.30 -0.66
C GLY A 48 21.63 9.27 -0.39
N PHE A 49 21.78 8.02 -0.82
CA PHE A 49 20.86 6.93 -0.52
C PHE A 49 21.52 5.88 0.39
N ASN A 50 20.76 5.41 1.38
CA ASN A 50 21.26 4.44 2.36
C ASN A 50 21.27 3.00 1.83
N GLN A 51 20.28 2.64 1.00
CA GLN A 51 20.16 1.31 0.40
C GLN A 51 19.31 1.35 -0.87
N VAL A 52 19.47 0.34 -1.72
CA VAL A 52 18.57 0.06 -2.83
C VAL A 52 17.54 -0.95 -2.35
N TYR A 53 16.27 -0.70 -2.62
CA TYR A 53 15.16 -1.59 -2.31
C TYR A 53 14.61 -2.25 -3.57
N TYR A 54 14.19 -3.51 -3.47
CA TYR A 54 13.31 -4.08 -4.49
C TYR A 54 11.91 -3.45 -4.40
N PRO A 55 11.12 -3.44 -5.49
CA PRO A 55 9.80 -2.81 -5.51
C PRO A 55 8.87 -3.35 -4.40
N GLY A 56 8.37 -2.46 -3.54
CA GLY A 56 7.47 -2.80 -2.43
C GLY A 56 8.15 -3.14 -1.10
N GLN A 57 9.49 -3.28 -1.06
CA GLN A 57 10.20 -3.68 0.15
C GLN A 57 10.03 -2.70 1.33
N ASP A 58 9.95 -1.41 1.05
CA ASP A 58 9.72 -0.39 2.09
C ASP A 58 8.38 -0.62 2.81
N GLN A 59 7.35 -1.06 2.06
CA GLN A 59 6.07 -1.46 2.61
C GLN A 59 6.16 -2.80 3.36
N ASP A 60 6.88 -3.78 2.83
CA ASP A 60 7.12 -5.06 3.54
C ASP A 60 7.80 -4.81 4.91
N ILE A 61 8.77 -3.89 4.96
CA ILE A 61 9.44 -3.48 6.20
C ILE A 61 8.43 -2.83 7.16
N LYS A 62 7.65 -1.86 6.68
CA LYS A 62 6.62 -1.20 7.50
C LYS A 62 5.57 -2.19 8.01
N GLN A 63 5.12 -3.11 7.18
CA GLN A 63 4.15 -4.14 7.54
C GLN A 63 4.71 -5.09 8.61
N ARG A 64 5.95 -5.56 8.45
CA ARG A 64 6.61 -6.39 9.49
C ARG A 64 6.79 -5.64 10.79
N LYS A 65 7.16 -4.36 10.72
CA LYS A 65 7.29 -3.49 11.89
C LYS A 65 5.94 -3.32 12.59
N ALA A 66 4.87 -3.05 11.83
CA ALA A 66 3.52 -2.90 12.36
C ALA A 66 2.97 -4.18 13.01
N ALA A 67 3.38 -5.37 12.56
CA ALA A 67 3.02 -6.63 13.20
C ALA A 67 3.64 -6.80 14.60
N VAL A 68 4.75 -6.12 14.89
CA VAL A 68 5.46 -6.16 16.16
C VAL A 68 5.10 -4.97 17.05
N GLU A 69 5.07 -3.76 16.48
CA GLU A 69 4.89 -2.50 17.20
C GLU A 69 3.44 -1.99 17.20
N GLY A 70 2.57 -2.61 16.41
CA GLY A 70 1.20 -2.13 16.16
C GLY A 70 1.11 -1.23 14.92
N ILE A 71 -0.12 -1.06 14.42
CA ILE A 71 -0.40 -0.18 13.27
C ILE A 71 -0.49 1.26 13.78
N GLU A 72 0.35 2.12 13.24
CA GLU A 72 0.29 3.57 13.51
C GLU A 72 -0.95 4.17 12.82
N ILE A 73 -1.79 4.83 13.61
CA ILE A 73 -2.96 5.59 13.15
C ILE A 73 -2.98 6.94 13.86
N VAL A 74 -3.51 7.97 13.21
CA VAL A 74 -3.65 9.31 13.81
C VAL A 74 -4.76 9.28 14.87
N ASP A 75 -4.53 9.93 16.01
CA ASP A 75 -5.46 9.95 17.15
C ASP A 75 -6.88 10.34 16.75
N ASP A 76 -7.05 11.36 15.91
CA ASP A 76 -8.37 11.82 15.46
C ASP A 76 -9.16 10.74 14.70
N ILE A 77 -8.47 9.88 13.95
CA ILE A 77 -9.09 8.73 13.25
C ILE A 77 -9.52 7.69 14.29
N TYR A 78 -8.68 7.41 15.28
CA TYR A 78 -9.03 6.49 16.37
C TYR A 78 -10.26 6.99 17.14
N GLN A 79 -10.28 8.27 17.52
CA GLN A 79 -11.40 8.88 18.23
C GLN A 79 -12.70 8.83 17.42
N TYR A 80 -12.62 9.09 16.11
CA TYR A 80 -13.76 8.94 15.21
C TYR A 80 -14.30 7.50 15.20
N LEU A 81 -13.42 6.49 15.07
CA LEU A 81 -13.80 5.08 14.96
C LEU A 81 -14.49 4.53 16.23
N ILE A 82 -14.21 5.07 17.41
CA ILE A 82 -14.85 4.67 18.67
C ILE A 82 -16.07 5.53 19.04
N SER A 83 -16.38 6.55 18.25
CA SER A 83 -17.52 7.45 18.50
C SER A 83 -18.82 6.92 17.90
N ASP A 84 -19.95 7.48 18.36
CA ASP A 84 -21.27 7.21 17.75
C ASP A 84 -21.53 8.04 16.47
N ALA A 85 -20.60 8.94 16.09
CA ALA A 85 -20.75 9.83 14.95
C ALA A 85 -20.45 9.12 13.63
N LEU A 86 -21.39 9.19 12.68
CA LEU A 86 -21.25 8.55 11.35
C LEU A 86 -20.46 9.39 10.33
N TYR A 87 -20.33 10.69 10.57
CA TYR A 87 -19.57 11.62 9.73
C TYR A 87 -19.21 12.86 10.55
N ASN A 88 -18.06 13.45 10.26
CA ASN A 88 -17.65 14.75 10.80
C ASN A 88 -17.87 15.81 9.72
N THR A 89 -18.36 16.99 10.11
CA THR A 89 -18.63 18.12 9.19
C THR A 89 -17.37 18.92 8.81
N SER A 90 -16.18 18.32 8.94
CA SER A 90 -14.90 19.01 8.70
C SER A 90 -14.63 19.36 7.22
N TYR A 91 -15.38 18.79 6.28
CA TYR A 91 -15.19 18.99 4.84
C TYR A 91 -16.32 19.79 4.14
N GLU A 92 -17.12 20.57 4.86
CA GLU A 92 -18.15 21.44 4.24
C GLU A 92 -17.57 22.61 3.42
N THR A 93 -16.25 22.75 3.32
CA THR A 93 -15.64 23.66 2.34
C THR A 93 -15.40 22.91 1.04
N LYS A 94 -15.96 23.42 -0.06
CA LYS A 94 -15.84 22.89 -1.44
C LYS A 94 -14.41 22.95 -2.02
N ASN A 95 -13.38 22.83 -1.18
CA ASN A 95 -11.98 22.89 -1.59
C ASN A 95 -11.23 21.64 -1.07
N PRO A 96 -10.79 20.73 -1.97
CA PRO A 96 -10.03 19.54 -1.59
C PRO A 96 -8.62 19.84 -1.05
N PHE A 97 -8.24 21.12 -0.95
CA PHE A 97 -6.98 21.61 -0.37
C PHE A 97 -7.19 22.67 0.73
N ALA A 98 -8.35 22.72 1.38
CA ALA A 98 -8.52 23.62 2.53
C ALA A 98 -7.57 23.20 3.67
N GLN A 99 -6.66 24.11 4.03
CA GLN A 99 -5.86 24.06 5.26
C GLN A 99 -6.76 24.27 6.48
#